data_AF-A0A7V6W5P2-F1
#
_entry.id   AF-A0A7V6W5P2-F1
#
_cell.length_a   1.000
_cell.length_b   1.000
_cell.length_c   1.000
_cell.angle_alpha   90.00
_cell.angle_beta   90.00
_cell.angle_gamma   90.00
#
_symmetry.space_group_name_H-M   'P 1'
#
loop_
_entity.id
_entity.type
_entity.pdbx_description
1 polymer ?
#
loop_
_entity_poly.entity_id
_entity_poly.type
_entity_poly.pdbx_seq_one_letter_code
_entity_poly.pdbx_strand_id
1 'polypeptide(L)' 'MKSWIVHHEYHGFKLERREYVAEVDSEAFIFRHKKNGARLLALLNDDDN' A
#
# COMPACT_ATOMS: atom_id res chain seq x y z
N MET A 1 -10.77 -1.05 11.78
CA MET A 1 -9.52 -0.67 11.07
C MET A 1 -8.86 -1.92 10.50
N LYS A 2 -8.63 -1.98 9.19
CA LYS A 2 -7.81 -3.05 8.61
C LYS A 2 -6.34 -2.75 8.93
N SER A 3 -5.64 -3.72 9.52
CA SER A 3 -4.19 -3.61 9.76
C SER A 3 -3.44 -4.09 8.52
N TRP A 4 -2.70 -3.20 7.87
CA TRP A 4 -1.82 -3.51 6.74
C TRP A 4 -0.45 -3.94 7.26
N ILE A 5 -0.03 -5.16 6.92
CA ILE A 5 1.18 -5.80 7.44
C ILE A 5 2.21 -5.92 6.32
N VAL A 6 3.39 -5.33 6.54
CA VAL A 6 4.50 -5.43 5.59
C VAL A 6 4.90 -6.90 5.42
N HIS A 7 5.18 -7.30 4.17
CA HIS A 7 5.43 -8.66 3.70
C HIS A 7 4.22 -9.61 3.64
N HIS A 8 3.04 -9.18 4.05
CA HIS A 8 1.81 -9.95 3.86
C HIS A 8 1.35 -9.89 2.39
N GLU A 9 0.72 -10.96 1.92
CA GLU A 9 0.18 -11.08 0.57
C GLU A 9 -1.33 -10.82 0.58
N TYR A 10 -1.77 -9.88 -0.25
CA TYR A 10 -3.16 -9.48 -0.43
C TYR A 10 -3.53 -9.67 -1.89
N HIS A 11 -4.39 -10.65 -2.20
CA HIS A 11 -4.89 -10.91 -3.56
C HIS A 11 -3.77 -11.01 -4.62
N GLY A 12 -2.65 -11.69 -4.30
CA GLY A 12 -1.50 -11.84 -5.20
C GLY A 12 -0.51 -10.67 -5.19
N PHE A 13 -0.73 -9.65 -4.38
CA PHE A 13 0.18 -8.52 -4.17
C PHE A 13 0.83 -8.58 -2.79
N LYS A 14 2.16 -8.61 -2.72
CA LYS A 14 2.91 -8.50 -1.47
C LYS A 14 3.11 -7.04 -1.11
N LEU A 15 2.77 -6.65 0.12
CA LEU A 15 3.10 -5.32 0.64
C LEU A 15 4.60 -5.24 0.91
N GLU A 16 5.33 -4.40 0.17
CA GLU A 16 6.78 -4.21 0.31
C GLU A 16 7.12 -3.05 1.24
N ARG A 17 6.33 -1.98 1.20
CA ARG A 17 6.56 -0.76 2.00
C ARG A 17 5.25 -0.14 2.42
N ARG A 18 5.26 0.42 3.62
CA ARG A 18 4.22 1.27 4.19
C ARG A 18 4.90 2.49 4.80
N GLU A 19 4.39 3.68 4.51
CA GLU A 19 4.88 4.93 5.11
C GLU A 19 3.76 5.97 5.18
N TYR A 20 3.79 6.80 6.22
CA TYR A 20 2.98 8.01 6.26
C TYR A 20 3.74 9.16 5.58
N VAL A 21 3.06 9.89 4.69
CA VAL A 21 3.61 11.03 3.94
C VAL A 21 2.87 12.28 4.40
N ALA A 22 3.54 13.10 5.20
CA ALA A 22 2.93 14.24 5.89
C ALA A 22 2.50 15.35 4.92
N GLU A 23 3.23 15.55 3.83
CA GLU A 23 2.99 16.60 2.83
C GLU A 23 1.64 16.42 2.11
N VAL A 24 1.11 15.21 2.08
CA VAL A 24 -0.17 14.86 1.44
C VAL A 24 -1.14 14.18 2.40
N ASP A 25 -0.84 14.21 3.71
CA ASP A 25 -1.63 13.59 4.77
C ASP A 25 -2.18 12.19 4.40
N SER A 26 -1.29 11.33 3.90
CA SER A 26 -1.68 10.03 3.36
C SER A 26 -0.79 8.91 3.87
N GLU A 27 -1.38 7.74 4.07
CA GLU A 27 -0.64 6.49 4.20
C GLU A 27 -0.38 5.90 2.80
N ALA A 28 0.90 5.82 2.45
CA ALA A 28 1.35 5.26 1.19
C ALA A 28 1.74 3.78 1.33
N PHE A 29 1.35 2.98 0.34
CA PHE A 29 1.65 1.56 0.27
C PHE A 29 2.29 1.21 -1.07
N ILE A 30 3.40 0.49 -1.05
CA ILE A 30 4.02 -0.09 -2.23
C ILE A 30 3.79 -1.59 -2.23
N PHE A 31 3.11 -2.08 -3.26
CA PHE A 31 2.85 -3.49 -3.46
C PHE A 31 3.56 -4.04 -4.69
N ARG A 32 3.87 -5.34 -4.63
CA ARG A 32 4.42 -6.13 -5.73
C ARG A 32 3.52 -7.28 -6.10
N HIS A 33 3.06 -7.35 -7.34
CA HIS A 33 2.36 -8.53 -7.84
C HIS A 33 3.31 -9.72 -7.94
N LYS A 34 2.98 -10.82 -7.27
CA LYS A 34 3.87 -11.99 -7.12
C LYS A 34 4.19 -12.70 -8.44
N LYS A 35 3.24 -12.73 -9.37
CA LYS A 35 3.38 -13.51 -10.62
C LYS A 35 4.25 -12.82 -11.68
N ASN A 36 4.14 -11.50 -11.81
CA ASN A 36 4.75 -10.75 -12.92
C ASN A 36 5.56 -9.53 -12.47
N GLY A 37 5.65 -9.24 -11.17
CA GLY A 37 6.44 -8.13 -10.64
C GLY A 37 5.83 -6.74 -10.83
N ALA A 38 4.57 -6.63 -11.28
CA ALA A 38 3.88 -5.35 -11.42
C ALA A 38 3.87 -4.59 -10.08
N ARG A 39 4.00 -3.25 -10.17
CA ARG A 39 3.94 -2.35 -9.02
C ARG A 39 2.56 -1.77 -8.88
N LEU A 40 2.08 -1.69 -7.65
CA LEU A 40 0.91 -0.91 -7.27
C LEU A 40 1.33 0.06 -6.16
N LEU A 41 1.09 1.34 -6.39
CA LEU A 41 1.11 2.37 -5.35
C LEU A 41 -0.35 2.63 -4.95
N ALA A 42 -0.63 2.57 -3.66
CA ALA A 42 -1.90 3.02 -3.10
C ALA A 42 -1.62 4.15 -2.11
N LEU A 43 -2.43 5.21 -2.19
CA LEU A 43 -2.45 6.31 -1.24
C LEU A 43 -3.80 6.25 -0.54
N LEU A 44 -3.78 6.14 0.78
CA LEU A 44 -4.97 6.16 1.61
C LEU A 44 -4.96 7.46 2.42
N ASN A 45 -5.99 8.25 2.26
CA ASN A 45 -6.27 9.43 3.08
C ASN A 45 -7.72 9.37 3.55
N ASP A 46 -8.08 10.27 4.46
CA ASP A 46 -9.45 10.46 4.93
C ASP A 46 -10.20 11.49 4.06
N ASP A 47 -9.70 11.77 2.85
CA ASP A 47 -10.36 12.63 1.87
C ASP A 47 -11.40 11.78 1.11
N ASP A 48 -12.66 12.21 1.15
CA ASP A 48 -13.79 11.49 0.54
C ASP A 48 -13.87 11.65 -0.99
N ASN A 49 -12.91 12.36 -1.60
CA ASN A 49 -12.95 12.82 -2.99
C ASN A 49 -12.28 11.87 -3.99
#